data_AF-A0A2Z3S1G9-F1
#
_entry.id   AF-A0A2Z3S1G9-F1
#
_cell.length_a   1.000
_cell.length_b   1.000
_cell.length_c   1.000
_cell.angle_alpha   90.00
_cell.angle_beta   90.00
_cell.angle_gamma   90.00
#
_symmetry.space_group_name_H-M   'P 1'
#
loop_
_entity.id
_entity.type
_entity.pdbx_description
1 polymer ?
#
loop_
_entity_poly.entity_id
_entity_poly.type
_entity_poly.pdbx_seq_one_letter_code
_entity_poly.pdbx_strand_id
1 'polypeptide(L)'
;MTVMTDPMIAARGILTLISQTVDEEDLTLAHESLDYGYPRSAVYCGVAAALQAEAPIAENIRQLIIHEFAWPEAELKDVMDLLEHIPLKAA
;
A
#
# COMPACT_ATOMS: atom_id res chain seq x y z
N MET A 1 -4.06 -1.36 -24.63
CA MET A 1 -3.79 -2.63 -23.91
C MET A 1 -3.32 -2.25 -22.53
N THR A 2 -4.21 -2.29 -21.54
CA THR A 2 -3.81 -2.15 -20.14
C THR A 2 -3.09 -3.44 -19.81
N VAL A 3 -1.77 -3.39 -19.60
CA VAL A 3 -1.07 -4.50 -18.97
C VAL A 3 -1.58 -4.51 -17.55
N MET A 4 -2.64 -5.27 -17.27
CA MET A 4 -3.06 -5.50 -15.89
C MET A 4 -1.96 -6.36 -15.29
N THR A 5 -1.01 -5.72 -14.62
CA THR A 5 -0.06 -6.40 -13.73
C THR A 5 -0.89 -7.25 -12.78
N ASP A 6 -0.48 -8.50 -12.57
CA ASP A 6 -1.15 -9.39 -11.64
C ASP A 6 -1.28 -8.67 -10.27
N PRO A 7 -2.50 -8.50 -9.73
CA PRO A 7 -2.71 -7.74 -8.50
C PRO A 7 -1.91 -8.27 -7.31
N MET A 8 -1.60 -9.56 -7.25
CA MET A 8 -0.76 -10.16 -6.21
C MET A 8 0.70 -9.75 -6.37
N ILE A 9 1.21 -9.74 -7.61
CA ILE A 9 2.57 -9.28 -7.90
C ILE A 9 2.71 -7.79 -7.58
N ALA A 10 1.73 -6.98 -7.98
CA ALA A 10 1.68 -5.55 -7.69
C ALA A 10 1.66 -5.30 -6.17
N ALA A 11 0.76 -5.97 -5.44
CA ALA A 11 0.67 -5.82 -3.98
C ALA A 11 1.95 -6.24 -3.27
N ARG A 12 2.56 -7.37 -3.67
CA ARG A 12 3.84 -7.81 -3.10
C ARG A 12 4.95 -6.79 -3.34
N GLY A 13 5.03 -6.23 -4.54
CA GLY A 13 5.99 -5.18 -4.88
C GLY A 13 5.79 -3.92 -4.04
N ILE A 14 4.54 -3.47 -3.89
CA ILE A 14 4.19 -2.29 -3.07
C ILE A 14 4.53 -2.52 -1.60
N LEU A 15 4.17 -3.68 -1.03
CA LEU A 15 4.51 -4.01 0.36
C LEU A 15 6.02 -4.06 0.59
N THR A 16 6.79 -4.59 -0.37
CA THR A 16 8.26 -4.58 -0.31
C THR A 16 8.83 -3.16 -0.32
N LEU A 17 8.17 -2.21 -0.99
CA LEU A 17 8.58 -0.81 -1.00
C LEU A 17 8.21 -0.11 0.32
N ILE A 18 7.06 -0.44 0.89
CA ILE A 18 6.61 0.07 2.19
C ILE A 18 7.51 -0.46 3.33
N SER A 19 7.95 -1.71 3.27
CA SER A 19 8.85 -2.30 4.28
C SER A 19 10.25 -1.68 4.32
N GLN A 20 10.58 -0.79 3.38
CA GLN A 20 11.79 0.03 3.46
C GLN A 20 11.71 1.13 4.53
N THR A 21 10.52 1.45 5.01
CA THR A 21 10.28 2.49 6.02
C THR A 21 9.42 2.02 7.18
N VAL A 22 8.63 0.96 7.00
CA VAL A 22 7.83 0.31 8.04
C VAL A 22 8.50 -0.99 8.45
N ASP A 23 8.54 -1.27 9.74
CA ASP A 23 9.07 -2.53 10.25
C ASP A 23 8.18 -3.72 9.83
N GLU A 24 8.80 -4.86 9.53
CA GLU A 24 8.09 -6.07 9.09
C GLU A 24 7.05 -6.56 10.11
N GLU A 25 7.28 -6.31 11.40
CA GLU A 25 6.34 -6.66 12.48
C GLU A 25 5.00 -5.92 12.32
N ASP A 26 5.03 -4.65 11.93
CA ASP A 26 3.84 -3.82 11.71
C ASP A 26 3.10 -4.19 10.41
N LEU A 27 3.79 -4.86 9.47
CA LEU A 27 3.23 -5.32 8.20
C LEU A 27 2.60 -6.72 8.28
N THR A 28 2.56 -7.36 9.45
CA THR A 28 2.02 -8.72 9.63
C THR A 28 0.64 -8.89 8.99
N LEU A 29 -0.30 -7.99 9.28
CA LEU A 29 -1.67 -8.07 8.75
C LEU A 29 -1.73 -7.88 7.23
N ALA A 30 -0.84 -7.06 6.68
CA ALA A 30 -0.72 -6.86 5.24
C ALA A 30 -0.24 -8.13 4.54
N HIS A 31 0.77 -8.80 5.10
CA HIS A 31 1.29 -10.07 4.60
C HIS A 31 0.26 -11.19 4.70
N GLU A 32 -0.44 -11.33 5.84
CA GLU A 32 -1.53 -12.30 5.98
C GLU A 32 -2.62 -12.08 4.93
N SER A 33 -3.07 -10.84 4.75
CA SER A 33 -4.08 -10.50 3.73
C SER A 33 -3.62 -10.87 2.32
N LEU A 34 -2.33 -10.67 2.00
CA LEU A 34 -1.76 -11.06 0.73
C LEU A 34 -1.74 -12.58 0.57
N ASP A 35 -1.34 -13.32 1.60
CA ASP A 35 -1.28 -14.79 1.58
C ASP A 35 -2.67 -15.43 1.44
N TYR A 36 -3.72 -14.77 1.96
CA TYR A 36 -5.12 -15.16 1.72
C TYR A 36 -5.65 -14.81 0.33
N GLY A 37 -4.87 -14.14 -0.52
CA GLY A 37 -5.29 -13.77 -1.87
C GLY A 37 -6.07 -12.46 -1.97
N TYR A 38 -5.90 -11.55 -0.99
CA TYR A 38 -6.56 -10.25 -0.97
C TYR A 38 -5.56 -9.10 -1.18
N PRO A 39 -5.08 -8.86 -2.42
CA PRO A 39 -3.99 -7.94 -2.70
C PRO A 39 -4.32 -6.47 -2.39
N ARG A 40 -5.57 -6.03 -2.63
CA ARG A 40 -5.99 -4.67 -2.28
C ARG A 40 -6.03 -4.46 -0.77
N SER A 41 -6.61 -5.40 -0.03
CA SER A 41 -6.66 -5.37 1.44
C SER A 41 -5.25 -5.39 2.03
N ALA A 42 -4.34 -6.18 1.45
CA ALA A 42 -2.94 -6.20 1.83
C ALA A 42 -2.29 -4.82 1.72
N VAL A 43 -2.45 -4.14 0.56
CA VAL A 43 -1.91 -2.79 0.37
C VAL A 43 -2.57 -1.78 1.30
N TYR A 44 -3.88 -1.84 1.50
CA TYR A 44 -4.59 -0.99 2.46
C TYR A 44 -4.01 -1.16 3.87
N CYS A 45 -3.82 -2.40 4.33
CA CYS A 45 -3.21 -2.71 5.62
C CYS A 45 -1.77 -2.18 5.71
N GLY A 46 -0.99 -2.29 4.64
CA GLY A 46 0.37 -1.74 4.60
C GLY A 46 0.40 -0.22 4.71
N VAL A 47 -0.51 0.48 4.05
CA VAL A 47 -0.66 1.95 4.17
C VAL A 47 -1.10 2.33 5.58
N ALA A 48 -2.08 1.62 6.14
CA ALA A 48 -2.54 1.86 7.51
C ALA A 48 -1.43 1.61 8.55
N ALA A 49 -0.59 0.60 8.35
CA ALA A 49 0.59 0.34 9.18
C ALA A 49 1.61 1.48 9.08
N ALA A 50 1.89 1.97 7.86
CA ALA A 50 2.77 3.11 7.68
C ALA A 50 2.27 4.38 8.37
N LEU A 51 0.96 4.62 8.37
CA LEU A 51 0.35 5.73 9.12
C LEU A 51 0.54 5.55 10.64
N GLN A 52 0.26 4.35 11.17
CA GLN A 52 0.40 4.05 12.60
C GLN A 52 1.84 4.17 13.09
N ALA A 53 2.80 3.74 12.26
CA ALA A 53 4.24 3.85 12.55
C ALA A 53 4.81 5.26 12.26
N GLU A 54 3.99 6.20 11.78
CA GLU A 54 4.42 7.52 11.28
C GLU A 54 5.55 7.42 10.24
N ALA A 55 5.60 6.30 9.52
CA ALA A 55 6.65 5.96 8.59
C ALA A 55 6.42 6.64 7.25
N PRO A 56 7.42 7.35 6.70
CA PRO A 56 7.22 8.11 5.48
C PRO A 56 7.08 7.20 4.25
N ILE A 57 6.15 7.54 3.37
CA ILE A 57 5.98 6.90 2.05
C ILE A 57 6.35 7.90 0.95
N ALA A 58 7.21 7.48 0.03
CA ALA A 58 7.63 8.29 -1.11
C ALA A 58 6.49 8.49 -2.11
N GLU A 59 6.42 9.67 -2.74
CA GLU A 59 5.30 10.06 -3.62
C GLU A 59 5.09 9.07 -4.77
N ASN A 60 6.15 8.55 -5.37
CA ASN A 60 6.06 7.54 -6.42
C ASN A 60 5.37 6.24 -5.96
N ILE A 61 5.55 5.86 -4.69
CA ILE A 61 4.88 4.69 -4.10
C ILE A 61 3.40 5.00 -3.87
N ARG A 62 3.06 6.22 -3.44
CA ARG A 62 1.65 6.66 -3.29
C ARG A 62 0.90 6.61 -4.62
N GLN A 63 1.53 7.11 -5.68
CA GLN A 63 0.97 7.06 -7.04
C GLN A 63 0.80 5.61 -7.52
N LEU A 64 1.76 4.73 -7.23
CA LEU A 64 1.64 3.29 -7.49
C LEU A 64 0.42 2.68 -6.77
N ILE A 65 0.24 2.97 -5.48
CA ILE A 65 -0.90 2.47 -4.70
C ILE A 65 -2.24 2.89 -5.33
N ILE A 66 -2.35 4.15 -5.76
CA ILE A 66 -3.58 4.72 -6.33
C ILE A 66 -3.89 4.13 -7.71
N HIS A 67 -2.88 3.93 -8.56
CA HIS A 67 -3.07 3.62 -9.98
C HIS A 67 -2.92 2.14 -10.34
N GLU A 68 -2.23 1.33 -9.53
CA GLU A 68 -1.95 -0.08 -9.87
C GLU A 68 -3.15 -1.01 -9.59
N PHE A 69 -4.13 -0.56 -8.79
CA PHE A 69 -5.35 -1.32 -8.51
C PHE A 69 -6.61 -0.62 -9.00
N ALA A 70 -7.58 -1.42 -9.42
CA ALA A 70 -8.95 -0.97 -9.59
C ALA A 70 -9.65 -0.91 -8.22
N TRP A 71 -9.58 0.24 -7.57
CA TRP A 71 -10.25 0.53 -6.31
C TRP A 71 -11.74 0.87 -6.54
N PRO A 72 -12.67 0.36 -5.71
CA PRO A 72 -13.98 0.97 -5.56
C PRO A 72 -13.82 2.39 -5.02
N GLU A 73 -14.71 3.30 -5.42
CA GLU A 73 -14.59 4.73 -5.10
C GLU A 73 -14.46 5.02 -3.59
N ALA A 74 -15.22 4.29 -2.77
CA ALA A 74 -15.15 4.41 -1.32
C ALA A 74 -13.78 3.98 -0.77
N GLU A 75 -13.26 2.83 -1.21
CA GLU A 75 -11.94 2.34 -0.77
C GLU A 75 -10.81 3.26 -1.27
N LEU A 76 -10.94 3.79 -2.49
CA LEU A 76 -9.96 4.74 -3.03
C LEU A 76 -9.89 5.99 -2.17
N LYS A 77 -11.05 6.53 -1.80
CA LYS A 77 -11.14 7.71 -0.94
C LYS A 77 -10.47 7.45 0.41
N ASP A 78 -10.74 6.30 1.02
CA ASP A 78 -10.17 5.93 2.31
C ASP A 78 -8.63 5.80 2.21
N VAL A 79 -8.11 5.17 1.15
CA VAL A 79 -6.67 5.07 0.91
C VAL A 79 -6.03 6.44 0.72
N MET A 80 -6.66 7.31 -0.08
CA MET A 80 -6.14 8.67 -0.30
C MET A 80 -6.10 9.48 0.99
N ASP A 81 -7.14 9.39 1.83
CA ASP A 81 -7.20 10.04 3.14
C ASP A 81 -6.06 9.57 4.05
N LEU A 82 -5.82 8.25 4.13
CA LEU A 82 -4.67 7.70 4.86
C LEU A 82 -3.34 8.25 4.35
N LEU A 83 -3.16 8.28 3.02
CA LEU A 83 -1.93 8.78 2.39
C LEU A 83 -1.68 10.27 2.68
N GLU A 84 -2.72 11.10 2.72
CA GLU A 84 -2.60 12.52 3.07
C GLU A 84 -2.05 12.74 4.49
N HIS A 85 -2.32 11.81 5.40
CA HIS A 85 -1.86 11.88 6.79
C HIS A 85 -0.46 11.27 7.01
N ILE A 86 0.07 10.51 6.06
CA ILE A 86 1.41 9.94 6.14
C ILE A 86 2.45 11.00 5.74
N PRO A 87 3.61 11.11 6.40
CA PRO A 87 4.68 12.01 5.97
C PRO A 87 5.28 11.59 4.62
N LEU A 88 5.66 12.58 3.80
CA LEU A 88 6.35 12.31 2.53
C LEU A 88 7.82 11.95 2.80
N LYS A 89 8.28 10.84 2.23
CA LYS A 89 9.72 10.50 2.26
C LYS A 89 10.47 11.51 1.40
N ALA A 90 11.37 12.29 2.01
CA ALA A 90 12.24 13.19 1.26
C ALA A 90 13.08 12.37 0.27
N ALA A 91 13.16 12.85 -0.97
CA ALA A 91 13.88 12.22 -2.07
C ALA A 91 15.39 12.18 -1.84
#